data_AF-A0A954XC44-F1
#
_entry.id   AF-A0A954XC44-F1
#
_cell.length_a   1.000
_cell.length_b   1.000
_cell.length_c   1.000
_cell.angle_alpha   90.00
_cell.angle_beta   90.00
_cell.angle_gamma   90.00
#
_symmetry.space_group_name_H-M   'P 1'
#
loop_
_entity.id
_entity.type
_entity.pdbx_description
1 polymer ?
#
loop_
_entity_poly.entity_id
_entity_poly.type
_entity_poly.pdbx_seq_one_letter_code
_entity_poly.pdbx_strand_id
1 'polypeptide(L)' 'MGERFRTQRRVEFCETDAAGIAHFSAFFTYMEQAEHALLRELGTSVVRHEGEAVVSWPRVSASC' A
#
# COMPACT_ATOMS: atom_id res chain seq x y z
N MET A 1 15.98 -15.66 -6.14
CA MET A 1 15.19 -15.36 -4.93
C MET A 1 15.04 -13.84 -4.90
N GLY A 2 13.83 -13.30 -5.03
CA GLY A 2 13.63 -11.85 -5.03
C GLY A 2 14.01 -11.22 -3.68
N GLU A 3 14.58 -10.02 -3.72
CA GLU A 3 14.89 -9.26 -2.50
C GLU A 3 13.59 -8.76 -1.84
N ARG A 4 13.60 -8.65 -0.51
CA ARG A 4 12.44 -8.16 0.23
C ARG A 4 12.37 -6.64 0.13
N PHE A 5 11.32 -6.12 -0.50
CA PHE A 5 11.04 -4.68 -0.50
C PHE A 5 10.65 -4.21 0.91
N ARG A 6 11.21 -3.07 1.35
CA ARG A 6 10.92 -2.46 2.65
C ARG A 6 10.72 -0.97 2.46
N THR A 7 9.66 -0.44 3.08
CA THR A 7 9.42 1.00 3.18
C THR A 7 9.33 1.41 4.64
N GLN A 8 9.63 2.67 4.92
CA GLN A 8 9.52 3.26 6.25
C GLN A 8 8.69 4.54 6.16
N ARG A 9 7.77 4.71 7.11
CA ARG A 9 6.99 5.92 7.27
C ARG A 9 6.83 6.28 8.73
N ARG A 10 6.50 7.54 8.98
CA ARG A 10 6.12 8.03 10.31
C ARG A 10 4.63 7.80 10.53
N VAL A 11 4.27 7.25 11.69
CA VAL A 11 2.86 7.19 12.14
C VAL A 11 2.45 8.60 12.55
N GLU A 12 1.41 9.11 11.92
CA GLU A 12 0.87 10.43 12.21
C GLU A 12 -0.20 10.36 13.29
N PHE A 13 -0.36 11.44 14.06
CA PHE A 13 -1.27 11.46 15.21
C PHE A 13 -2.72 11.13 14.82
N CYS A 14 -3.17 11.60 13.65
CA CYS A 14 -4.52 11.33 13.13
C CYS A 14 -4.77 9.85 12.77
N GLU A 15 -3.73 9.03 12.74
CA GLU A 15 -3.81 7.60 12.42
C GLU A 15 -3.89 6.74 13.70
N THR A 16 -3.81 7.37 14.87
CA THR A 16 -3.84 6.69 16.18
C THR A 16 -5.23 6.72 16.80
N ASP A 17 -5.49 5.76 17.70
CA ASP A 17 -6.72 5.68 18.49
C ASP A 17 -6.52 6.06 19.96
N ALA A 18 -7.58 5.91 20.78
CA ALA A 18 -7.55 6.24 22.20
C ALA A 18 -6.57 5.39 23.04
N ALA A 19 -6.07 4.27 22.51
CA ALA A 19 -5.04 3.47 23.14
C ALA A 19 -3.61 3.98 22.83
N GLY A 20 -3.47 4.99 21.97
CA GLY A 20 -2.18 5.61 21.63
C GLY A 20 -1.35 4.77 20.65
N ILE A 21 -1.97 3.83 19.94
CA ILE A 21 -1.36 3.04 18.88
C ILE A 21 -2.01 3.34 17.54
N ALA A 22 -1.38 2.93 16.44
CA ALA A 22 -2.01 3.02 15.12
C ALA A 22 -3.32 2.22 15.11
N HIS A 23 -4.42 2.87 14.73
CA HIS A 23 -5.71 2.22 14.61
C HIS A 23 -5.66 1.17 13.49
N PHE A 24 -6.36 0.04 13.65
CA PHE A 24 -6.27 -1.08 12.70
C PHE A 24 -6.57 -0.67 11.25
N SER A 25 -7.47 0.30 11.05
CA SER A 25 -7.81 0.80 9.71
C SER A 25 -6.64 1.49 9.01
N ALA A 26 -5.72 2.11 9.76
CA ALA A 26 -4.56 2.78 9.20
C ALA A 26 -3.58 1.79 8.55
N PHE A 27 -3.54 0.54 9.03
CA PHE A 27 -2.69 -0.48 8.44
C PHE A 27 -3.03 -0.76 6.97
N PHE A 28 -4.31 -0.68 6.56
CA PHE A 28 -4.67 -0.87 5.14
C PHE A 28 -4.05 0.22 4.25
N THR A 29 -4.08 1.47 4.70
CA THR A 29 -3.45 2.58 3.97
C THR A 29 -1.93 2.44 3.95
N TYR A 30 -1.31 1.88 4.99
CA TYR A 30 0.13 1.64 5.01
C TYR A 30 0.53 0.54 4.03
N MET A 31 -0.24 -0.55 3.97
CA MET A 31 -0.01 -1.65 3.03
C MET A 31 -0.19 -1.18 1.58
N GLU A 32 -1.24 -0.42 1.29
CA GLU A 32 -1.46 0.14 -0.05
C GLU A 32 -0.31 1.07 -0.48
N GLN A 33 0.14 1.96 0.40
CA GLN A 33 1.31 2.82 0.12
C GLN A 33 2.58 2.00 -0.15
N ALA A 34 2.80 0.92 0.59
CA ALA A 34 3.94 0.03 0.39
C ALA A 34 3.87 -0.70 -0.96
N GLU A 35 2.69 -1.22 -1.32
CA GLU A 35 2.44 -1.86 -2.62
C GLU A 35 2.64 -0.87 -3.78
N HIS A 36 2.13 0.36 -3.66
CA HIS A 36 2.35 1.42 -4.64
C HIS A 36 3.84 1.78 -4.78
N ALA A 37 4.58 1.81 -3.67
CA ALA A 37 6.02 2.08 -3.70
C ALA A 37 6.80 0.93 -4.38
N LEU A 38 6.47 -0.32 -4.08
CA LEU A 38 7.04 -1.50 -4.75
C LEU A 38 6.76 -1.48 -6.25
N LEU A 39 5.51 -1.24 -6.66
CA LEU A 39 5.14 -1.20 -8.08
C LEU A 39 5.92 -0.12 -8.82
N ARG A 40 6.12 1.05 -8.20
CA ARG A 40 6.97 2.11 -8.77
C ARG A 40 8.44 1.69 -8.89
N GLU A 41 8.99 0.99 -7.91
CA GLU A 41 10.36 0.46 -7.98
C GLU A 41 10.53 -0.55 -9.12
N LEU A 42 9.49 -1.33 -9.41
CA LEU A 42 9.44 -2.26 -10.54
C LEU A 42 9.14 -1.58 -11.90
N GLY A 43 9.03 -0.25 -11.94
CA GLY A 43 8.75 0.50 -13.16
C GLY A 43 7.29 0.39 -13.64
N THR A 44 6.35 0.13 -12.73
CA THR A 44 4.91 0.06 -13.02
C THR A 44 4.08 0.87 -12.03
N SER A 45 2.75 0.83 -12.18
CA SER A 45 1.78 1.55 -11.36
C SER A 45 0.54 0.69 -11.10
N VAL A 46 -0.27 1.11 -10.13
CA VAL A 46 -1.52 0.42 -9.75
C VAL A 46 -2.57 0.49 -10.85
N VAL A 47 -2.61 1.60 -11.59
CA VAL A 47 -3.41 1.72 -12.80
C VAL A 47 -2.45 1.90 -13.95
N ARG A 48 -2.49 0.99 -14.91
CA ARG A 48 -1.67 1.04 -16.11
C ARG A 48 -2.59 1.07 -17.34
N HIS A 49 -2.25 1.94 -18.29
CA HIS A 49 -2.87 1.97 -19.60
C HIS A 49 -2.01 1.17 -20.58
N GLU A 50 -2.60 0.15 -21.21
CA GLU A 50 -1.96 -0.67 -22.25
C GLU A 50 -2.78 -0.55 -23.53
N GLY A 51 -2.46 0.47 -24.36
CA GLY A 51 -3.28 0.83 -25.51
C GLY A 51 -4.66 1.35 -25.07
N GLU A 52 -5.72 0.69 -25.54
CA GLU A 52 -7.11 0.98 -25.11
C GLU A 52 -7.50 0.27 -23.80
N ALA A 53 -6.70 -0.69 -23.33
CA ALA A 53 -6.99 -1.43 -22.11
C ALA A 53 -6.48 -0.70 -20.87
N VAL A 54 -7.23 -0.84 -19.76
CA VAL A 54 -6.82 -0.38 -18.43
C VAL A 54 -6.64 -1.60 -17.54
N VAL A 55 -5.43 -1.79 -17.04
CA VAL A 55 -5.08 -2.86 -16.09
C VAL A 55 -4.97 -2.26 -14.69
N SER A 56 -5.61 -2.91 -13.72
CA SER A 56 -5.57 -2.49 -12.31
C SER A 56 -5.57 -3.67 -11.35
N TRP A 57 -5.29 -3.40 -10.08
CA TRP A 57 -5.12 -4.42 -9.03
C TRP A 57 -6.17 -4.24 -7.92
N PRO A 58 -7.43 -4.68 -8.12
CA PRO A 58 -8.44 -4.57 -7.07
C PRO A 58 -8.12 -5.51 -5.90
N ARG A 59 -8.19 -4.98 -4.67
CA ARG A 59 -8.05 -5.79 -3.46
C ARG A 59 -9.34 -6.56 -3.20
N VAL A 60 -9.29 -7.89 -3.35
CA VAL A 60 -10.45 -8.78 -3.19
C VAL A 60 -10.67 -9.22 -1.73
N SER A 61 -9.59 -9.29 -0.94
CA SER A 61 -9.65 -9.66 0.48
C SER A 61 -8.55 -8.96 1.28
N ALA A 62 -8.82 -8.76 2.57
CA ALA A 62 -7.87 -8.26 3.55
C ALA A 62 -8.29 -8.68 4.96
N SER A 63 -7.34 -8.84 5.86
CA SER A 63 -7.57 -9.11 7.29
C SER A 63 -6.54 -8.33 8.11
N CYS A 64 -6.98 -7.78 9.24
CA CYS A 64 -6.14 -7.06 10.18
C CYS A 64 -6.31 -7.62 11.59
#